data_AF-Q0RX00-F1
#
_entry.id   AF-Q0RX00-F1
#
_cell.length_a   1.000
_cell.length_b   1.000
_cell.length_c   1.000
_cell.angle_alpha   90.00
_cell.angle_beta   90.00
_cell.angle_gamma   90.00
#
_symmetry.space_group_name_H-M   'P 1'
#
loop_
_entity.id
_entity.type
_entity.pdbx_description
1 polymer ?
#
loop_
_entity_poly.entity_id
_entity_poly.type
_entity_poly.pdbx_seq_one_letter_code
_entity_poly.pdbx_strand_id
1 'polypeptide(L)'
;MNFDMTANRVVLVAICLGYFVIILITNRGLIAAPRYRLLRSQIKDLRDRACIMIEQAGAEPHARSAYVSILMSLNNLKGSKRHPVLERLGWVFNVPLTKLVADIQRLNALQRRLVHLVPGDELSAYAEPILLKLSALDQDTEQRLRTLLGDATTPATRRIIEGAHKLVHEREEEGLAAELENTRITLWLAIVGLCGIIAVGIALGHEQTMLLGALGGFLAPAVTTLTGKRASSSWGVMVLSPVGGALTAVGGLLLVRFLSDPRINILGSVFLDNSWDAPYTPIALALALLFGFSGRLFSSMAISATAQFDGTNKTGDA
;
A
#
# COMPACT_ATOMS: atom_id res chain seq x y z
N MET A 1 22.06 23.97 -33.63
CA MET A 1 20.95 23.98 -32.65
C MET A 1 20.38 22.58 -32.32
N ASN A 2 20.97 21.47 -32.81
CA ASN A 2 20.46 20.10 -32.53
C ASN A 2 21.05 19.43 -31.27
N PHE A 3 22.12 19.97 -30.68
CA PHE A 3 22.75 19.34 -29.50
C PHE A 3 21.87 19.44 -28.24
N ASP A 4 21.15 20.54 -28.03
CA ASP A 4 20.33 20.74 -26.81
C ASP A 4 19.09 19.84 -26.72
N MET A 5 18.44 19.51 -27.85
CA MET A 5 17.26 18.63 -27.83
C MET A 5 17.62 17.21 -27.39
N THR A 6 18.79 16.71 -27.77
CA THR A 6 19.24 15.38 -27.35
C THR A 6 19.55 15.33 -25.85
N ALA A 7 20.12 16.41 -25.30
CA ALA A 7 20.43 16.51 -23.88
C ALA A 7 19.15 16.50 -23.02
N ASN A 8 18.13 17.28 -23.39
CA ASN A 8 16.87 17.34 -22.63
C ASN A 8 16.13 16.00 -22.59
N ARG A 9 16.15 15.25 -23.70
CA ARG A 9 15.54 13.91 -23.76
C ARG A 9 16.26 12.91 -22.87
N VAL A 10 17.59 12.92 -22.88
CA VAL A 10 18.41 12.06 -22.01
C VAL A 10 18.15 12.39 -20.54
N VAL A 11 18.07 13.68 -20.20
CA VAL A 11 17.77 14.13 -18.83
C VAL A 11 16.38 13.66 -18.38
N LEU A 12 15.35 13.81 -19.21
CA LEU A 12 13.99 13.34 -18.89
C LEU A 12 13.99 11.83 -18.60
N VAL A 13 14.56 11.04 -19.51
CA VAL A 13 14.62 9.57 -19.36
C VAL A 13 15.41 9.19 -18.11
N ALA A 14 16.56 9.83 -17.85
CA ALA A 14 17.37 9.57 -16.68
C ALA A 14 16.62 9.89 -15.37
N ILE A 15 15.88 11.01 -15.31
CA ILE A 15 15.05 11.37 -14.16
C ILE A 15 13.92 10.36 -13.97
N CYS A 16 13.21 9.98 -15.03
CA CYS A 16 12.14 8.99 -14.95
C CYS A 16 12.65 7.62 -14.46
N LEU A 17 13.80 7.17 -14.98
CA LEU A 17 14.44 5.92 -14.54
C LEU A 17 14.93 6.02 -13.09
N GLY A 18 15.57 7.12 -12.71
CA GLY A 18 16.01 7.37 -11.34
C GLY A 18 14.83 7.37 -10.36
N TYR A 19 13.74 8.04 -10.72
CA TYR A 19 12.51 8.05 -9.93
C TYR A 19 11.90 6.64 -9.79
N PHE A 20 11.85 5.87 -10.88
CA PHE A 20 11.38 4.49 -10.85
C PHE A 20 12.24 3.60 -9.93
N VAL A 21 13.57 3.76 -9.97
CA VAL A 21 14.48 3.05 -9.08
C VAL A 21 14.22 3.41 -7.62
N ILE A 22 14.02 4.71 -7.31
CA ILE A 22 13.65 5.16 -5.95
C ILE A 22 12.33 4.51 -5.52
N ILE A 23 11.31 4.47 -6.37
CA ILE A 23 10.03 3.80 -6.05
C ILE A 23 10.24 2.33 -5.74
N LEU A 24 11.02 1.61 -6.56
CA LEU A 24 11.30 0.19 -6.34
C LEU A 24 12.05 -0.06 -5.03
N ILE A 25 13.08 0.73 -4.76
CA ILE A 25 13.86 0.64 -3.51
C ILE A 25 12.98 0.95 -2.32
N THR A 26 12.16 2.01 -2.39
CA THR A 26 11.27 2.43 -1.30
C THR A 26 10.19 1.38 -1.04
N ASN A 27 9.53 0.89 -2.09
CA ASN A 27 8.49 -0.14 -1.97
C ASN A 27 9.05 -1.41 -1.32
N ARG A 28 10.17 -1.92 -1.83
CA ARG A 28 10.74 -3.17 -1.31
C ARG A 28 11.47 -3.00 0.03
N GLY A 29 12.17 -1.88 0.21
CA GLY A 29 12.99 -1.60 1.39
C GLY A 29 12.20 -1.09 2.61
N LEU A 30 11.18 -0.25 2.41
CA LEU A 30 10.39 0.29 3.53
C LEU A 30 9.14 -0.54 3.84
N ILE A 31 8.54 -1.23 2.85
CA ILE A 31 7.27 -1.94 3.07
C ILE A 31 7.52 -3.44 3.25
N ALA A 32 8.14 -4.09 2.27
CA ALA A 32 8.29 -5.55 2.28
C ALA A 32 9.21 -6.04 3.41
N ALA A 33 10.30 -5.32 3.64
CA ALA A 33 11.34 -5.72 4.55
C ALA A 33 10.95 -5.72 6.04
N PRO A 34 10.35 -4.65 6.60
CA PRO A 34 9.87 -4.67 7.98
C PRO A 34 8.81 -5.74 8.22
N ARG A 35 7.87 -5.91 7.28
CA ARG A 35 6.84 -6.96 7.35
C ARG A 35 7.45 -8.37 7.38
N TYR A 36 8.49 -8.60 6.57
CA TYR A 36 9.21 -9.87 6.58
C TYR A 36 9.99 -10.10 7.88
N ARG A 37 10.59 -9.05 8.47
CA ARG A 37 11.25 -9.14 9.78
C ARG A 37 10.24 -9.48 10.88
N LEU A 38 9.07 -8.86 10.84
CA LEU A 38 7.98 -9.12 11.77
C LEU A 38 7.48 -10.57 11.65
N LEU A 39 7.26 -11.06 10.43
CA LEU A 39 6.92 -12.47 10.17
C LEU A 39 7.98 -13.42 10.76
N ARG A 40 9.26 -13.10 10.58
CA ARG A 40 10.36 -13.91 11.13
C ARG A 40 10.38 -13.91 12.65
N SER A 41 10.07 -12.78 13.28
CA SER A 41 9.91 -12.70 14.74
C SER A 41 8.75 -13.58 15.18
N GLN A 42 7.59 -13.46 14.55
CA GLN A 42 6.41 -14.24 14.91
C GLN A 42 6.62 -15.75 14.71
N ILE A 43 7.32 -16.18 13.66
CA ILE A 43 7.71 -17.59 13.47
C ILE A 43 8.56 -18.09 14.63
N LYS A 44 9.49 -17.26 15.13
CA LYS A 44 10.33 -17.60 16.28
C LYS A 44 9.48 -17.66 17.55
N ASP A 45 8.68 -16.63 17.81
CA ASP A 45 7.83 -16.55 19.00
C ASP A 45 6.84 -17.73 19.05
N LEU A 46 6.27 -18.11 17.90
CA LEU A 46 5.36 -19.26 17.81
C LEU A 46 6.07 -20.58 18.10
N ARG A 47 7.31 -20.74 17.62
CA ARG A 47 8.15 -21.90 17.92
C ARG A 47 8.48 -22.00 19.40
N ASP A 48 8.87 -20.88 20.01
CA ASP A 48 9.24 -20.82 21.42
C ASP A 48 8.02 -21.14 22.30
N ARG A 49 6.84 -20.58 21.97
CA ARG A 49 5.56 -20.92 22.64
C ARG A 49 5.18 -22.39 22.49
N ALA A 50 5.29 -22.94 21.28
CA ALA A 50 5.01 -24.36 21.04
C ALA A 50 5.91 -25.27 21.89
N CYS A 51 7.19 -24.87 22.10
CA CYS A 51 8.14 -25.59 22.93
C CYS A 51 7.76 -25.56 24.42
N ILE A 52 7.39 -24.39 24.94
CA ILE A 52 6.96 -24.23 26.33
C ILE A 52 5.67 -25.03 26.58
N MET A 53 4.70 -24.95 25.67
CA MET A 53 3.42 -25.64 25.82
C MET A 53 3.57 -27.17 25.79
N ILE A 54 4.46 -27.73 24.97
CA ILE A 54 4.69 -29.19 24.97
C ILE A 54 5.42 -29.66 26.23
N GLU A 55 6.32 -28.84 26.79
CA GLU A 55 6.97 -29.13 28.07
C GLU A 55 5.95 -29.14 29.23
N GLN A 56 4.98 -28.22 29.22
CA GLN A 56 3.90 -28.15 30.21
C GLN A 56 2.85 -29.26 30.04
N ALA A 57 2.54 -29.66 28.82
CA ALA A 57 1.56 -30.72 28.54
C ALA A 57 2.05 -32.15 28.88
N GLY A 58 3.35 -32.32 29.16
CA GLY A 58 3.92 -33.60 29.59
C GLY A 58 3.86 -34.72 28.53
N ALA A 59 3.59 -35.95 28.95
CA ALA A 59 3.69 -37.16 28.12
C ALA A 59 2.45 -37.43 27.22
N GLU A 60 1.53 -36.47 27.07
CA GLU A 60 0.32 -36.69 26.27
C GLU A 60 0.64 -36.97 24.79
N PRO A 61 0.21 -38.12 24.24
CA PRO A 61 0.53 -38.50 22.86
C PRO A 61 -0.11 -37.56 21.82
N HIS A 62 -1.28 -37.00 22.14
CA HIS A 62 -1.97 -36.05 21.26
C HIS A 62 -1.22 -34.72 21.15
N ALA A 63 -0.74 -34.16 22.27
CA ALA A 63 0.05 -32.93 22.28
C ALA A 63 1.36 -33.09 21.49
N ARG A 64 2.04 -34.24 21.66
CA ARG A 64 3.29 -34.53 20.95
C ARG A 64 3.12 -34.62 19.43
N SER A 65 2.04 -35.24 18.97
CA SER A 65 1.74 -35.34 17.54
C SER A 65 1.42 -33.97 16.91
N ALA A 66 0.64 -33.14 17.62
CA ALA A 66 0.32 -31.77 17.21
C ALA A 66 1.59 -30.91 17.13
N TYR A 67 2.46 -30.98 18.14
CA TYR A 67 3.73 -30.26 18.18
C TYR A 67 4.63 -30.60 16.98
N VAL A 68 4.84 -31.89 16.67
CA VAL A 68 5.66 -32.32 15.52
C VAL A 68 5.09 -31.76 14.20
N SER A 69 3.76 -31.79 14.03
CA SER A 69 3.11 -31.24 12.84
C SER A 69 3.32 -29.73 12.68
N ILE A 70 3.27 -28.98 13.79
CA ILE A 70 3.51 -27.53 13.82
C ILE A 70 4.97 -27.26 13.47
N LEU A 71 5.91 -28.01 14.05
CA LEU A 71 7.34 -27.78 13.85
C LEU A 71 7.80 -28.11 12.42
N MET A 72 7.28 -29.19 11.82
CA MET A 72 7.48 -29.48 10.40
C MET A 72 6.95 -28.35 9.52
N SER A 73 5.75 -27.85 9.82
CA SER A 73 5.13 -26.76 9.05
C SER A 73 5.90 -25.44 9.19
N LEU A 74 6.41 -25.11 10.39
CA LEU A 74 7.27 -23.95 10.63
C LEU A 74 8.61 -24.05 9.91
N ASN A 75 9.19 -25.25 9.83
CA ASN A 75 10.43 -25.47 9.07
C ASN A 75 10.19 -25.31 7.56
N ASN A 76 9.03 -25.72 7.05
CA ASN A 76 8.64 -25.49 5.66
C ASN A 76 8.40 -24.00 5.36
N LEU A 77 7.83 -23.24 6.30
CA LEU A 77 7.69 -21.78 6.21
C LEU A 77 9.02 -21.03 6.17
N LYS A 78 10.06 -21.60 6.79
CA LYS A 78 11.43 -21.08 6.73
C LYS A 78 12.10 -21.29 5.36
N GLY A 79 11.38 -21.88 4.40
CA GLY A 79 11.83 -22.32 3.09
C GLY A 79 12.34 -21.22 2.15
N SER A 80 13.58 -20.80 2.38
CA SER A 80 14.64 -20.72 1.35
C SER A 80 15.97 -20.59 2.07
N LYS A 81 16.84 -21.62 1.97
CA LYS A 81 18.24 -21.53 2.40
C LYS A 81 18.87 -20.35 1.66
N ARG A 82 19.11 -19.23 2.33
CA ARG A 82 19.72 -18.04 1.71
C ARG A 82 21.23 -18.14 1.80
N HIS A 83 21.88 -17.93 0.65
CA HIS A 83 23.33 -17.75 0.57
C HIS A 83 23.75 -16.49 1.35
N PRO A 84 24.80 -16.56 2.19
CA PRO A 84 25.25 -15.45 3.04
C PRO A 84 25.68 -14.20 2.25
N VAL A 85 26.14 -14.38 1.01
CA VAL A 85 26.57 -13.28 0.13
C VAL A 85 25.38 -12.49 -0.43
N LEU A 86 24.25 -13.17 -0.70
CA LEU A 86 23.01 -12.51 -1.15
C LEU A 86 22.24 -11.84 0.00
N GLU A 87 22.67 -11.99 1.25
CA GLU A 87 22.02 -11.35 2.40
C GLU A 87 22.34 -9.86 2.52
N ARG A 88 23.53 -9.43 2.04
CA ARG A 88 23.95 -8.01 2.08
C ARG A 88 23.33 -7.15 0.97
N LEU A 89 23.03 -7.71 -0.20
CA LEU A 89 22.41 -6.98 -1.33
C LEU A 89 20.98 -7.46 -1.67
N GLY A 90 20.61 -8.68 -1.33
CA GLY A 90 19.32 -9.30 -1.67
C GLY A 90 18.17 -8.93 -0.74
N TRP A 91 18.39 -8.13 0.31
CA TRP A 91 17.32 -7.63 1.18
C TRP A 91 16.26 -6.82 0.39
N VAL A 92 16.67 -6.15 -0.70
CA VAL A 92 15.79 -5.37 -1.57
C VAL A 92 15.16 -6.20 -2.69
N PHE A 93 15.72 -7.36 -3.08
CA PHE A 93 15.29 -8.07 -4.30
C PHE A 93 14.64 -9.45 -4.08
N ASN A 94 14.82 -10.07 -2.92
CA ASN A 94 14.49 -11.50 -2.72
C ASN A 94 13.25 -11.80 -1.85
N VAL A 95 12.39 -10.81 -1.59
CA VAL A 95 11.11 -11.04 -0.89
C VAL A 95 9.97 -10.92 -1.89
N PRO A 96 9.48 -12.04 -2.46
CA PRO A 96 8.27 -12.00 -3.26
C PRO A 96 7.09 -11.64 -2.35
N LEU A 97 6.59 -10.41 -2.48
CA LEU A 97 5.40 -9.92 -1.77
C LEU A 97 4.19 -10.85 -1.96
N THR A 98 4.12 -11.54 -3.10
CA THR A 98 3.10 -12.54 -3.42
C THR A 98 3.12 -13.76 -2.50
N LYS A 99 4.27 -14.12 -1.93
CA LYS A 99 4.37 -15.22 -0.94
C LYS A 99 4.10 -14.76 0.48
N LEU A 100 4.24 -13.47 0.77
CA LEU A 100 4.11 -12.94 2.12
C LEU A 100 2.71 -13.20 2.70
N VAL A 101 1.64 -12.97 1.92
CA VAL A 101 0.27 -13.24 2.36
C VAL A 101 0.06 -14.71 2.64
N ALA A 102 0.50 -15.58 1.72
CA ALA A 102 0.38 -17.02 1.88
C ALA A 102 1.17 -17.54 3.10
N ASP A 103 2.34 -16.98 3.38
CA ASP A 103 3.16 -17.34 4.53
C ASP A 103 2.53 -16.85 5.86
N ILE A 104 1.91 -15.66 5.86
CA ILE A 104 1.13 -15.14 7.00
C ILE A 104 -0.11 -16.02 7.25
N GLN A 105 -0.87 -16.36 6.21
CA GLN A 105 -2.04 -17.24 6.29
C GLN A 105 -1.68 -18.60 6.89
N ARG A 106 -0.56 -19.17 6.44
CA ARG A 106 -0.03 -20.43 6.99
C ARG A 106 0.40 -20.26 8.45
N LEU A 107 1.05 -19.16 8.80
CA LEU A 107 1.43 -18.87 10.19
C LEU A 107 0.19 -18.75 11.10
N ASN A 108 -0.83 -18.02 10.66
CA ASN A 108 -2.10 -17.85 11.38
C ASN A 108 -2.86 -19.19 11.51
N ALA A 109 -2.78 -20.06 10.49
CA ALA A 109 -3.29 -21.43 10.59
C ALA A 109 -2.55 -22.26 11.65
N LEU A 110 -1.23 -22.10 11.79
CA LEU A 110 -0.46 -22.75 12.84
C LEU A 110 -0.75 -22.18 14.22
N GLN A 111 -0.97 -20.86 14.32
CA GLN A 111 -1.37 -20.22 15.57
C GLN A 111 -2.72 -20.71 16.07
N ARG A 112 -3.68 -20.94 15.17
CA ARG A 112 -4.96 -21.59 15.52
C ARG A 112 -4.77 -23.00 16.08
N ARG A 113 -3.84 -23.77 15.50
CA ARG A 113 -3.53 -25.13 15.97
C ARG A 113 -2.84 -25.17 17.34
N LEU A 114 -2.24 -24.07 17.79
CA LEU A 114 -1.66 -23.99 19.14
C LEU A 114 -2.72 -24.15 20.23
N VAL A 115 -3.99 -23.82 19.98
CA VAL A 115 -5.08 -23.98 20.95
C VAL A 115 -5.20 -25.43 21.44
N HIS A 116 -4.88 -26.40 20.60
CA HIS A 116 -4.90 -27.81 20.97
C HIS A 116 -3.76 -28.23 21.92
N LEU A 117 -2.71 -27.42 22.03
CA LEU A 117 -1.60 -27.63 22.96
C LEU A 117 -1.85 -26.98 24.32
N VAL A 118 -2.90 -26.16 24.47
CA VAL A 118 -3.21 -25.47 25.72
C VAL A 118 -3.95 -26.40 26.69
N PRO A 119 -3.48 -26.54 27.94
CA PRO A 119 -4.18 -27.25 29.01
C PRO A 119 -5.60 -26.72 29.22
N GLY A 120 -6.54 -27.61 29.58
CA GLY A 120 -7.96 -27.26 29.66
C GLY A 120 -8.29 -26.18 30.69
N ASP A 121 -7.51 -26.16 31.77
CA ASP A 121 -7.54 -25.22 32.89
C ASP A 121 -7.01 -23.82 32.54
N GLU A 122 -6.14 -23.70 31.53
CA GLU A 122 -5.57 -22.42 31.09
C GLU A 122 -6.28 -21.79 29.88
N LEU A 123 -7.28 -22.48 29.29
CA LEU A 123 -7.98 -22.03 28.08
C LEU A 123 -8.64 -20.65 28.22
N SER A 124 -9.20 -20.34 29.39
CA SER A 124 -9.84 -19.05 29.66
C SER A 124 -8.82 -17.90 29.70
N ALA A 125 -7.68 -18.12 30.37
CA ALA A 125 -6.57 -17.16 30.39
C ALA A 125 -5.95 -16.97 29.00
N TYR A 126 -5.89 -18.03 28.19
CA TYR A 126 -5.45 -17.96 26.80
C TYR A 126 -6.43 -17.20 25.89
N ALA A 127 -7.74 -17.25 26.18
CA ALA A 127 -8.78 -16.60 25.38
C ALA A 127 -8.79 -15.06 25.54
N GLU A 128 -8.52 -14.54 26.73
CA GLU A 128 -8.64 -13.11 27.06
C GLU A 128 -7.88 -12.16 26.10
N PRO A 129 -6.59 -12.37 25.76
CA PRO A 129 -5.89 -11.47 24.83
C PRO A 129 -6.47 -11.49 23.40
N ILE A 130 -7.14 -12.57 23.01
CA ILE A 130 -7.78 -12.70 21.68
C ILE A 130 -9.09 -11.94 21.69
N LEU A 131 -9.88 -12.07 22.75
CA LEU A 131 -11.11 -11.32 22.94
C LEU A 131 -10.83 -9.81 23.00
N LEU A 132 -9.77 -9.39 23.68
CA LEU A 132 -9.38 -7.97 23.73
C LEU A 132 -8.99 -7.43 22.33
N LYS A 133 -8.30 -8.24 21.51
CA LYS A 133 -8.04 -7.85 20.11
C LYS A 133 -9.33 -7.77 19.29
N LEU A 134 -10.25 -8.69 19.53
CA LEU A 134 -11.53 -8.71 18.84
C LEU A 134 -12.41 -7.53 19.27
N SER A 135 -12.41 -7.13 20.54
CA SER A 135 -13.19 -5.99 21.04
C SER A 135 -12.75 -4.67 20.38
N ALA A 136 -11.46 -4.54 20.05
CA ALA A 136 -10.94 -3.41 19.30
C ALA A 136 -11.41 -3.39 17.83
N LEU A 137 -11.84 -4.52 17.29
CA LEU A 137 -12.32 -4.67 15.90
C LEU A 137 -13.85 -4.68 15.82
N ASP A 138 -14.52 -5.30 16.77
CA ASP A 138 -15.95 -5.59 16.78
C ASP A 138 -16.44 -5.93 18.20
N GLN A 139 -17.01 -4.93 18.86
CA GLN A 139 -17.44 -5.05 20.25
C GLN A 139 -18.65 -5.99 20.42
N ASP A 140 -19.55 -6.04 19.43
CA ASP A 140 -20.75 -6.90 19.49
C ASP A 140 -20.39 -8.37 19.33
N THR A 141 -19.45 -8.68 18.44
CA THR A 141 -18.98 -10.06 18.23
C THR A 141 -18.19 -10.56 19.44
N GLU A 142 -17.40 -9.69 20.07
CA GLU A 142 -16.70 -10.00 21.31
C GLU A 142 -17.67 -10.34 22.46
N GLN A 143 -18.68 -9.51 22.69
CA GLN A 143 -19.68 -9.77 23.74
C GLN A 143 -20.40 -11.11 23.54
N ARG A 144 -20.75 -11.44 22.29
CA ARG A 144 -21.36 -12.73 21.94
C ARG A 144 -20.42 -13.91 22.19
N LEU A 145 -19.13 -13.77 21.95
CA LEU A 145 -18.17 -14.84 22.20
C LEU A 145 -17.90 -14.99 23.70
N ARG A 146 -17.84 -13.89 24.47
CA ARG A 146 -17.71 -13.93 25.93
C ARG A 146 -18.87 -14.68 26.59
N THR A 147 -20.11 -14.44 26.16
CA THR A 147 -21.28 -15.16 26.71
C THR A 147 -21.22 -16.65 26.38
N LEU A 148 -20.88 -17.01 25.13
CA LEU A 148 -20.71 -18.41 24.73
C LEU A 148 -19.57 -19.12 25.46
N LEU A 149 -18.49 -18.41 25.81
CA LEU A 149 -17.37 -18.93 26.58
C LEU A 149 -17.71 -19.23 28.04
N GLY A 150 -18.64 -18.48 28.64
CA GLY A 150 -19.09 -18.69 30.03
C GLY A 150 -19.86 -20.00 30.25
N ASP A 151 -20.58 -20.47 29.22
CA ASP A 151 -21.46 -21.65 29.29
C ASP A 151 -20.86 -22.90 28.61
N ALA A 152 -19.66 -22.80 28.03
CA ALA A 152 -19.09 -23.85 27.19
C ALA A 152 -18.32 -24.94 27.96
N THR A 153 -18.43 -26.18 27.49
CA THR A 153 -17.55 -27.29 27.89
C THR A 153 -16.15 -27.12 27.28
N THR A 154 -15.11 -27.68 27.90
CA THR A 154 -13.71 -27.61 27.42
C THR A 154 -13.50 -27.85 25.91
N PRO A 155 -14.13 -28.85 25.24
CA PRO A 155 -14.01 -28.99 23.78
C PRO A 155 -14.75 -27.91 22.99
N ALA A 156 -15.87 -27.39 23.50
CA ALA A 156 -16.58 -26.27 22.91
C ALA A 156 -15.81 -24.95 23.07
N THR A 157 -15.19 -24.72 24.23
CA THR A 157 -14.30 -23.59 24.51
C THR A 157 -13.16 -23.51 23.49
N ARG A 158 -12.50 -24.64 23.19
CA ARG A 158 -11.43 -24.69 22.18
C ARG A 158 -11.91 -24.27 20.79
N ARG A 159 -13.09 -24.75 20.36
CA ARG A 159 -13.68 -24.38 19.06
C ARG A 159 -14.05 -22.90 19.00
N ILE A 160 -14.56 -22.33 20.10
CA ILE A 160 -14.91 -20.91 20.18
C ILE A 160 -13.63 -20.05 20.07
N ILE A 161 -12.55 -20.42 20.77
CA ILE A 161 -11.26 -19.73 20.70
C ILE A 161 -10.65 -19.81 19.29
N GLU A 162 -10.71 -20.99 18.65
CA GLU A 162 -10.28 -21.15 17.25
C GLU A 162 -11.09 -20.27 16.29
N GLY A 163 -12.41 -20.18 16.51
CA GLY A 163 -13.30 -19.29 15.77
C GLY A 163 -12.94 -17.82 15.95
N ALA A 164 -12.68 -17.40 17.19
CA ALA A 164 -12.24 -16.04 17.51
C ALA A 164 -10.90 -15.71 16.81
N HIS A 165 -9.93 -16.62 16.87
CA HIS A 165 -8.67 -16.48 16.13
C HIS A 165 -8.89 -16.36 14.63
N LYS A 166 -9.77 -17.19 14.07
CA LYS A 166 -10.08 -17.17 12.64
C LYS A 166 -10.62 -15.80 12.23
N LEU A 167 -11.58 -15.24 12.98
CA LEU A 167 -12.18 -13.94 12.67
C LEU A 167 -11.16 -12.79 12.75
N VAL A 168 -10.32 -12.77 13.79
CA VAL A 168 -9.27 -11.75 13.93
C VAL A 168 -8.27 -11.84 12.77
N HIS A 169 -7.80 -13.05 12.46
CA HIS A 169 -6.81 -13.25 11.40
C HIS A 169 -7.38 -13.02 10.01
N GLU A 170 -8.63 -13.37 9.73
CA GLU A 170 -9.28 -13.09 8.44
C GLU A 170 -9.33 -11.58 8.16
N ARG A 171 -9.73 -10.76 9.13
CA ARG A 171 -9.73 -9.29 8.96
C ARG A 171 -8.32 -8.72 8.78
N GLU A 172 -7.34 -9.21 9.55
CA GLU A 172 -5.94 -8.80 9.39
C GLU A 172 -5.40 -9.18 7.99
N GLU A 173 -5.72 -10.38 7.52
CA GLU A 173 -5.31 -10.89 6.21
C GLU A 173 -5.97 -10.14 5.05
N GLU A 174 -7.26 -9.84 5.13
CA GLU A 174 -7.99 -9.03 4.15
C GLU A 174 -7.39 -7.63 4.04
N GLY A 175 -7.11 -6.98 5.18
CA GLY A 175 -6.47 -5.67 5.21
C GLY A 175 -5.09 -5.69 4.54
N LEU A 176 -4.27 -6.69 4.87
CA LEU A 176 -2.95 -6.86 4.27
C LEU A 176 -3.02 -7.16 2.76
N ALA A 177 -3.95 -8.00 2.33
CA ALA A 177 -4.15 -8.32 0.91
C ALA A 177 -4.56 -7.07 0.13
N ALA A 178 -5.48 -6.26 0.66
CA ALA A 178 -5.90 -5.00 0.06
C ALA A 178 -4.74 -3.99 -0.02
N GLU A 179 -3.92 -3.85 1.03
CA GLU A 179 -2.73 -2.99 1.01
C GLU A 179 -1.73 -3.39 -0.09
N LEU A 180 -1.49 -4.69 -0.26
CA LEU A 180 -0.55 -5.22 -1.25
C LEU A 180 -1.07 -5.06 -2.68
N GLU A 181 -2.36 -5.31 -2.91
CA GLU A 181 -2.97 -5.11 -4.22
C GLU A 181 -2.99 -3.63 -4.59
N ASN A 182 -3.33 -2.74 -3.66
CA ASN A 182 -3.22 -1.29 -3.86
C ASN A 182 -1.79 -0.86 -4.20
N THR A 183 -0.79 -1.44 -3.54
CA THR A 183 0.63 -1.16 -3.82
C THR A 183 1.02 -1.65 -5.22
N ARG A 184 0.53 -2.81 -5.65
CA ARG A 184 0.77 -3.37 -6.98
C ARG A 184 0.12 -2.51 -8.07
N ILE A 185 -1.15 -2.15 -7.90
CA ILE A 185 -1.89 -1.27 -8.82
C ILE A 185 -1.17 0.07 -8.93
N THR A 186 -0.77 0.66 -7.81
CA THR A 186 0.00 1.92 -7.78
C THR A 186 1.31 1.79 -8.56
N LEU A 187 2.09 0.74 -8.33
CA LEU A 187 3.36 0.53 -9.03
C LEU A 187 3.14 0.40 -10.54
N TRP A 188 2.10 -0.33 -10.94
CA TRP A 188 1.75 -0.50 -12.33
C TRP A 188 1.33 0.82 -12.99
N LEU A 189 0.46 1.59 -12.32
CA LEU A 189 0.06 2.93 -12.77
C LEU A 189 1.25 3.89 -12.85
N ALA A 190 2.20 3.80 -11.91
CA ALA A 190 3.41 4.60 -11.95
C ALA A 190 4.29 4.24 -13.16
N ILE A 191 4.42 2.96 -13.49
CA ILE A 191 5.14 2.51 -14.70
C ILE A 191 4.45 3.05 -15.96
N VAL A 192 3.14 2.82 -16.09
CA VAL A 192 2.38 3.26 -17.26
C VAL A 192 2.44 4.77 -17.42
N GLY A 193 2.29 5.52 -16.32
CA GLY A 193 2.38 6.97 -16.36
C GLY A 193 3.79 7.49 -16.66
N LEU A 194 4.85 6.86 -16.15
CA LEU A 194 6.23 7.20 -16.54
C LEU A 194 6.50 6.92 -18.02
N CYS A 195 6.01 5.80 -18.55
CA CYS A 195 6.07 5.52 -19.98
C CYS A 195 5.31 6.58 -20.78
N GLY A 196 4.14 7.02 -20.31
CA GLY A 196 3.38 8.12 -20.91
C GLY A 196 4.14 9.44 -20.90
N ILE A 197 4.78 9.80 -19.79
CA ILE A 197 5.60 11.01 -19.67
C ILE A 197 6.76 10.98 -20.66
N ILE A 198 7.48 9.86 -20.75
CA ILE A 198 8.59 9.68 -21.71
C ILE A 198 8.06 9.77 -23.15
N ALA A 199 6.96 9.08 -23.46
CA ALA A 199 6.37 9.07 -24.79
C ALA A 199 5.95 10.47 -25.24
N VAL A 200 5.17 11.17 -24.42
CA VAL A 200 4.68 12.52 -24.73
C VAL A 200 5.83 13.54 -24.73
N GLY A 201 6.75 13.45 -23.76
CA GLY A 201 7.91 14.34 -23.69
C GLY A 201 8.79 14.25 -24.94
N ILE A 202 9.10 13.03 -25.40
CA ILE A 202 9.96 12.81 -26.57
C ILE A 202 9.21 13.04 -27.89
N ALA A 203 7.99 12.52 -28.03
CA ALA A 203 7.24 12.57 -29.29
C ALA A 203 6.72 13.98 -29.59
N LEU A 204 6.39 14.76 -28.56
CA LEU A 204 5.81 16.10 -28.72
C LEU A 204 6.77 17.24 -28.35
N GLY A 205 8.00 16.95 -27.88
CA GLY A 205 8.99 17.98 -27.53
C GLY A 205 8.62 18.80 -26.30
N HIS A 206 7.97 18.16 -25.32
CA HIS A 206 7.44 18.76 -24.09
C HIS A 206 8.21 18.32 -22.85
N GLU A 207 9.53 18.16 -22.95
CA GLU A 207 10.35 17.58 -21.88
C GLU A 207 10.34 18.48 -20.62
N GLN A 208 10.51 19.79 -20.78
CA GLN A 208 10.59 20.73 -19.66
C GLN A 208 9.24 20.96 -18.98
N THR A 209 8.16 21.09 -19.76
CA THR A 209 6.80 21.24 -19.21
C THR A 209 6.39 20.00 -18.41
N MET A 210 6.77 18.80 -18.87
CA MET A 210 6.57 17.55 -18.12
C MET A 210 7.30 17.54 -16.78
N LEU A 211 8.57 17.92 -16.76
CA LEU A 211 9.37 17.96 -15.53
C LEU A 211 8.80 18.97 -14.53
N LEU A 212 8.36 20.14 -15.00
CA LEU A 212 7.76 21.16 -14.14
C LEU A 212 6.37 20.76 -13.64
N GLY A 213 5.57 20.09 -14.48
CA GLY A 213 4.33 19.46 -14.05
C GLY A 213 4.56 18.41 -12.96
N ALA A 214 5.56 17.54 -13.15
CA ALA A 214 5.95 16.54 -12.17
C ALA A 214 6.40 17.18 -10.85
N LEU A 215 7.16 18.26 -10.92
CA LEU A 215 7.58 19.04 -9.76
C LEU A 215 6.38 19.63 -9.02
N GLY A 216 5.41 20.20 -9.74
CA GLY A 216 4.16 20.70 -9.15
C GLY A 216 3.40 19.60 -8.43
N GLY A 217 3.28 18.43 -9.08
CA GLY A 217 2.65 17.25 -8.51
C GLY A 217 3.37 16.73 -7.26
N PHE A 218 4.70 16.83 -7.19
CA PHE A 218 5.50 16.46 -6.01
C PHE A 218 5.33 17.47 -4.86
N LEU A 219 5.29 18.77 -5.16
CA LEU A 219 5.20 19.83 -4.15
C LEU A 219 3.88 19.80 -3.38
N ALA A 220 2.77 19.43 -4.02
CA ALA A 220 1.46 19.38 -3.36
C ALA A 220 1.46 18.54 -2.06
N PRO A 221 1.83 17.23 -2.08
CA PRO A 221 1.94 16.46 -0.85
C PRO A 221 3.03 16.97 0.11
N ALA A 222 4.17 17.47 -0.39
CA ALA A 222 5.22 18.02 0.47
C ALA A 222 4.73 19.19 1.33
N VAL A 223 3.98 20.12 0.73
CA VAL A 223 3.35 21.25 1.44
C VAL A 223 2.31 20.75 2.45
N THR A 224 1.50 19.74 2.11
CA THR A 224 0.55 19.18 3.08
C THR A 224 1.23 18.53 4.28
N THR A 225 2.37 17.86 4.08
CA THR A 225 3.14 17.26 5.18
C THR A 225 3.79 18.32 6.07
N LEU A 226 4.30 19.40 5.49
CA LEU A 226 4.91 20.51 6.23
C LEU A 226 3.89 21.33 7.04
N THR A 227 2.65 21.42 6.55
CA THR A 227 1.57 22.16 7.25
C THR A 227 0.89 21.35 8.34
N GLY A 228 1.40 20.16 8.70
CA GLY A 228 0.93 19.38 9.84
C GLY A 228 -0.47 18.77 9.67
N LYS A 229 -1.10 18.93 8.51
CA LYS A 229 -2.29 18.15 8.15
C LYS A 229 -1.80 16.72 7.98
N ARG A 230 -2.10 15.84 8.95
CA ARG A 230 -1.89 14.39 8.87
C ARG A 230 -2.68 13.88 7.67
N ALA A 231 -2.10 13.99 6.49
CA ALA A 231 -2.54 13.21 5.37
C ALA A 231 -2.18 11.78 5.76
N SER A 232 -3.20 10.96 6.03
CA SER A 232 -3.14 9.51 5.87
C SER A 232 -2.90 9.16 4.40
N SER A 233 -1.94 9.85 3.77
CA SER A 233 -1.57 9.71 2.38
C SER A 233 -0.94 8.35 2.27
N SER A 234 -1.74 7.39 1.80
CA SER A 234 -1.25 6.08 1.40
C SER A 234 0.01 6.26 0.55
N TRP A 235 1.02 5.42 0.75
CA TRP A 235 2.28 5.51 0.03
C TRP A 235 2.08 5.67 -1.49
N GLY A 236 1.04 5.04 -2.04
CA GLY A 236 0.71 5.15 -3.46
C GLY A 236 0.31 6.57 -3.92
N VAL A 237 -0.33 7.34 -3.04
CA VAL A 237 -0.67 8.75 -3.29
C VAL A 237 0.61 9.60 -3.39
N MET A 238 1.67 9.33 -2.63
CA MET A 238 2.95 10.03 -2.80
C MET A 238 3.65 9.64 -4.10
N VAL A 239 3.64 8.35 -4.45
CA VAL A 239 4.31 7.80 -5.64
C VAL A 239 3.67 8.25 -6.95
N LEU A 240 2.34 8.35 -6.99
CA LEU A 240 1.62 8.75 -8.19
C LEU A 240 1.55 10.27 -8.36
N SER A 241 1.86 11.06 -7.33
CA SER A 241 1.69 12.51 -7.36
C SER A 241 2.51 13.20 -8.45
N PRO A 242 3.81 12.93 -8.61
CA PRO A 242 4.61 13.53 -9.67
C PRO A 242 4.15 13.06 -11.06
N VAL A 243 3.74 11.80 -11.18
CA VAL A 243 3.25 11.23 -12.44
C VAL A 243 1.94 11.89 -12.87
N GLY A 244 0.99 12.01 -11.94
CA GLY A 244 -0.26 12.72 -12.14
C GLY A 244 -0.02 14.19 -12.48
N GLY A 245 0.89 14.87 -11.75
CA GLY A 245 1.22 16.27 -11.99
C GLY A 245 1.80 16.53 -13.39
N ALA A 246 2.65 15.65 -13.89
CA ALA A 246 3.17 15.75 -15.26
C ALA A 246 2.04 15.65 -16.31
N LEU A 247 1.12 14.69 -16.13
CA LEU A 247 0.01 14.49 -17.04
C LEU A 247 -1.03 15.62 -16.95
N THR A 248 -1.32 16.13 -15.75
CA THR A 248 -2.23 17.26 -15.58
C THR A 248 -1.64 18.56 -16.12
N ALA A 249 -0.32 18.74 -16.09
CA ALA A 249 0.34 19.88 -16.73
C ALA A 249 0.09 19.90 -18.24
N VAL A 250 0.26 18.76 -18.92
CA VAL A 250 -0.03 18.62 -20.35
C VAL A 250 -1.51 18.83 -20.65
N GLY A 251 -2.39 18.17 -19.90
CA GLY A 251 -3.83 18.36 -20.05
C GLY A 251 -4.26 19.81 -19.83
N GLY A 252 -3.69 20.47 -18.83
CA GLY A 252 -3.94 21.88 -18.52
C GLY A 252 -3.46 22.82 -19.62
N LEU A 253 -2.26 22.59 -20.19
CA LEU A 253 -1.78 23.37 -21.33
C LEU A 253 -2.64 23.19 -22.57
N LEU A 254 -3.08 21.96 -22.87
CA LEU A 254 -4.02 21.69 -23.95
C LEU A 254 -5.38 22.36 -23.72
N LEU A 255 -5.86 22.36 -22.48
CA LEU A 255 -7.10 23.05 -22.11
C LEU A 255 -6.97 24.57 -22.29
N VAL A 256 -5.86 25.17 -21.86
CA VAL A 256 -5.59 26.59 -22.08
C VAL A 256 -5.55 26.90 -23.57
N ARG A 257 -4.84 26.08 -24.37
CA ARG A 257 -4.83 26.23 -25.83
C ARG A 257 -6.25 26.19 -26.42
N PHE A 258 -7.06 25.22 -26.00
CA PHE A 258 -8.43 25.06 -26.47
C PHE A 258 -9.30 26.28 -26.13
N LEU A 259 -9.22 26.80 -24.91
CA LEU A 259 -10.00 27.96 -24.48
C LEU A 259 -9.51 29.28 -25.10
N SER A 260 -8.26 29.32 -25.55
CA SER A 260 -7.65 30.43 -26.28
C SER A 260 -7.87 30.37 -27.79
N ASP A 261 -8.45 29.29 -28.32
CA ASP A 261 -8.77 29.17 -29.75
C ASP A 261 -9.63 30.39 -30.20
N PRO A 262 -9.32 31.06 -31.32
CA PRO A 262 -10.07 32.22 -31.80
C PRO A 262 -11.58 32.00 -31.93
N ARG A 263 -12.02 30.74 -32.07
CA ARG A 263 -13.45 30.39 -32.11
C ARG A 263 -14.15 30.51 -30.75
N ILE A 264 -13.42 30.30 -29.66
CA ILE A 264 -13.94 30.31 -28.28
C ILE A 264 -13.55 31.64 -27.59
N ASN A 265 -12.31 32.09 -27.79
CA ASN A 265 -11.74 33.37 -27.39
C ASN A 265 -12.06 33.82 -25.95
N ILE A 266 -12.00 32.88 -24.98
CA ILE A 266 -12.27 33.19 -23.57
C ILE A 266 -11.04 33.80 -22.89
N LEU A 267 -9.86 33.25 -23.16
CA LEU A 267 -8.59 33.65 -22.51
C LEU A 267 -7.78 34.69 -23.31
N GLY A 268 -8.19 35.00 -24.55
CA GLY A 268 -7.48 35.91 -25.45
C GLY A 268 -6.25 35.28 -26.12
N SER A 269 -5.70 35.98 -27.12
CA SER A 269 -4.63 35.50 -28.00
C SER A 269 -3.27 35.36 -27.32
N VAL A 270 -3.01 36.07 -26.22
CA VAL A 270 -1.72 36.04 -25.50
C VAL A 270 -1.35 34.63 -25.04
N PHE A 271 -2.34 33.83 -24.66
CA PHE A 271 -2.13 32.44 -24.24
C PHE A 271 -2.03 31.45 -25.40
N LEU A 272 -2.50 31.81 -26.61
CA LEU A 272 -2.39 30.95 -27.78
C LEU A 272 -0.91 30.79 -28.18
N ASP A 273 -0.18 31.89 -28.19
CA ASP A 273 1.24 31.91 -28.59
C ASP A 273 2.19 31.42 -27.48
N ASN A 274 1.75 31.43 -26.21
CA ASN A 274 2.61 31.16 -25.04
C ASN A 274 2.18 29.92 -24.23
N SER A 275 1.40 28.99 -24.80
CA SER A 275 0.96 27.77 -24.11
C SER A 275 1.60 26.51 -24.69
N TRP A 276 0.96 25.87 -25.66
CA TRP A 276 1.36 24.58 -26.20
C TRP A 276 2.45 24.71 -27.25
N ASP A 277 2.34 25.63 -28.19
CA ASP A 277 3.30 25.71 -29.31
C ASP A 277 4.67 26.27 -28.90
N ALA A 278 4.75 26.90 -27.72
CA ALA A 278 5.97 27.48 -27.19
C ALA A 278 6.27 26.98 -25.76
N PRO A 279 6.65 25.69 -25.59
CA PRO A 279 6.79 25.05 -24.28
C PRO A 279 7.90 25.60 -23.40
N TYR A 280 8.84 26.34 -23.98
CA TYR A 280 9.97 26.97 -23.29
C TYR A 280 9.63 28.37 -22.74
N THR A 281 8.44 28.89 -23.03
CA THR A 281 8.06 30.20 -22.54
C THR A 281 7.84 30.16 -21.02
N PRO A 282 8.23 31.21 -20.28
CA PRO A 282 8.01 31.26 -18.83
C PRO A 282 6.54 31.06 -18.43
N ILE A 283 5.61 31.51 -19.27
CA ILE A 283 4.17 31.38 -19.06
C ILE A 283 3.75 29.91 -19.18
N ALA A 284 4.14 29.20 -20.25
CA ALA A 284 3.84 27.78 -20.40
C ALA A 284 4.40 26.95 -19.24
N LEU A 285 5.63 27.26 -18.81
CA LEU A 285 6.27 26.61 -17.67
C LEU A 285 5.52 26.89 -16.36
N ALA A 286 5.17 28.15 -16.08
CA ALA A 286 4.41 28.51 -14.88
C ALA A 286 3.03 27.82 -14.86
N LEU A 287 2.34 27.76 -16.00
CA LEU A 287 1.07 27.04 -16.14
C LEU A 287 1.25 25.54 -15.94
N ALA A 288 2.30 24.94 -16.51
CA ALA A 288 2.61 23.53 -16.30
C ALA A 288 2.81 23.21 -14.82
N LEU A 289 3.58 24.04 -14.10
CA LEU A 289 3.78 23.89 -12.66
C LEU A 289 2.47 24.04 -11.88
N LEU A 290 1.65 25.05 -12.21
CA LEU A 290 0.37 25.32 -11.57
C LEU A 290 -0.64 24.18 -11.77
N PHE A 291 -0.76 23.67 -13.00
CA PHE A 291 -1.63 22.53 -13.32
C PHE A 291 -1.10 21.22 -12.71
N GLY A 292 0.21 21.05 -12.65
CA GLY A 292 0.83 19.93 -11.93
C GLY A 292 0.51 19.95 -10.44
N PHE A 293 0.58 21.11 -9.81
CA PHE A 293 0.25 21.31 -8.40
C PHE A 293 -1.25 21.12 -8.11
N SER A 294 -2.11 21.69 -8.96
CA SER A 294 -3.56 21.69 -8.77
C SER A 294 -4.24 20.36 -9.10
N GLY A 295 -3.59 19.44 -9.82
CA GLY A 295 -4.17 18.14 -10.19
C GLY A 295 -4.78 17.37 -9.01
N ARG A 296 -4.18 17.47 -7.81
CA ARG A 296 -4.75 16.86 -6.59
C ARG A 296 -5.93 17.64 -6.02
N LEU A 297 -5.89 18.96 -6.09
CA LEU A 297 -6.97 19.82 -5.58
C LEU A 297 -8.24 19.57 -6.39
N PHE A 298 -8.11 19.46 -7.72
CA PHE A 298 -9.24 19.11 -8.60
C PHE A 298 -9.76 17.69 -8.34
N SER A 299 -8.88 16.70 -8.18
CA SER A 299 -9.31 15.34 -7.84
C SER A 299 -10.02 15.29 -6.47
N SER A 300 -9.53 16.00 -5.47
CA SER A 300 -10.17 16.09 -4.16
C SER A 300 -11.53 16.79 -4.23
N MET A 301 -11.64 17.89 -4.97
CA MET A 301 -12.92 18.59 -5.16
C MET A 301 -13.92 17.75 -5.94
N ALA A 302 -13.49 17.02 -6.97
CA ALA A 302 -14.36 16.13 -7.74
C ALA A 302 -14.91 15.00 -6.86
N ILE A 303 -14.06 14.36 -6.05
CA ILE A 303 -14.48 13.32 -5.10
C ILE A 303 -15.44 13.89 -4.05
N SER A 304 -15.14 15.08 -3.49
CA SER A 304 -16.03 15.74 -2.53
C SER A 304 -17.37 16.12 -3.15
N ALA A 305 -17.39 16.57 -4.40
CA ALA A 305 -18.62 16.87 -5.14
C ALA A 305 -19.43 15.60 -5.38
N THR A 306 -18.82 14.50 -5.86
CA THR A 306 -19.54 13.23 -6.07
C THR A 306 -20.03 12.60 -4.77
N ALA A 307 -19.29 12.74 -3.66
CA ALA A 307 -19.73 12.25 -2.36
C ALA A 307 -20.95 13.02 -1.82
N GLN A 308 -21.08 14.30 -2.16
CA GLN A 308 -22.28 15.09 -1.85
C GLN A 308 -23.49 14.64 -2.68
N PHE A 309 -23.28 14.15 -3.90
CA PHE A 309 -24.36 13.60 -4.74
C PHE A 309 -24.78 12.18 -4.32
N ASP A 310 -23.89 11.36 -3.78
CA ASP A 310 -24.23 10.03 -3.23
C ASP A 310 -24.87 10.11 -1.83
N GLY A 311 -24.49 11.11 -1.03
CA GLY A 311 -25.03 11.31 0.32
C GLY A 311 -26.49 11.80 0.35
N THR A 312 -26.94 12.53 -0.68
CA THR A 312 -28.31 13.04 -0.77
C THR A 312 -29.34 11.98 -1.20
N ASN A 313 -28.90 10.84 -1.73
CA ASN A 313 -29.79 9.73 -2.12
C ASN A 313 -30.14 8.76 -0.97
N LYS A 314 -29.58 8.94 0.24
CA LYS A 314 -29.85 8.07 1.41
C LYS A 314 -30.77 8.68 2.47
N THR A 315 -31.26 9.91 2.28
CA THR A 315 -32.14 10.60 3.24
C THR A 315 -33.57 10.81 2.73
N GLY A 316 -33.99 10.07 1.69
CA GLY A 316 -35.29 10.23 1.03
C GLY A 316 -36.40 9.26 1.44
N ASP A 317 -36.11 8.26 2.28
CA ASP A 317 -37.13 7.32 2.80
C ASP A 317 -37.12 7.34 4.34
N ALA A 318 -37.88 8.27 4.91
CA ALA A 318 -38.36 8.25 6.28
C ALA A 318 -39.79 8.77 6.32
#